data_AF-V2Y177-F1
#
_entry.id   AF-V2Y177-F1
#
_cell.length_a   1.000
_cell.length_b   1.000
_cell.length_c   1.000
_cell.angle_alpha   90.00
_cell.angle_beta   90.00
_cell.angle_gamma   90.00
#
_symmetry.space_group_name_H-M   'P 1'
#
loop_
_entity.id
_entity.type
_entity.pdbx_description
1 polymer ?
#
loop_
_entity_poly.entity_id
_entity_poly.type
_entity_poly.pdbx_seq_one_letter_code
_entity_poly.pdbx_strand_id
1 'polypeptide(L)'
;FAMPLYAFSLFLPSIINQLGGFAANRTVANLLTVPIYVFACIITCLVNFLADRYGRRGYFNIAFFCLGATGYIILISSRNAALSYCAVFLATCGIFPNMPNTAAWLSSNVEGSYKRSVALAMGNSFGSINGAVSSNVYRARDAPWYTLGHGLVLMYIAIGITASCTYLFFVKQENAKRERGERDEIIGDSKTGHEKNGRYDSVADAKREKGDNYSGYRYTI
;
A
#
# COMPACT_ATOMS: atom_id res chain seq x y z
N PHE A 1 -1.62 -2.92 5.00
CA PHE A 1 -0.94 -3.08 3.69
C PHE A 1 -0.24 -4.44 3.53
N ALA A 2 0.30 -5.09 4.57
CA ALA A 2 1.01 -6.37 4.41
C ALA A 2 0.13 -7.64 4.37
N MET A 3 -1.12 -7.56 4.84
CA MET A 3 -2.04 -8.72 4.95
C MET A 3 -2.27 -9.47 3.62
N PRO A 4 -2.55 -8.79 2.49
CA PRO A 4 -2.76 -9.49 1.22
C PRO A 4 -1.50 -10.20 0.72
N LEU A 5 -0.30 -9.67 1.01
CA LEU A 5 0.96 -10.28 0.60
C LEU A 5 1.25 -11.55 1.40
N TYR A 6 1.06 -11.51 2.72
CA TYR A 6 1.22 -12.71 3.56
C TYR A 6 0.18 -13.77 3.24
N ALA A 7 -1.09 -13.40 3.12
CA ALA A 7 -2.14 -14.34 2.74
C ALA A 7 -1.85 -14.95 1.36
N PHE A 8 -1.50 -14.13 0.37
CA PHE A 8 -1.18 -14.62 -0.95
C PHE A 8 0.02 -15.57 -0.95
N SER A 9 1.16 -15.17 -0.39
CA SER A 9 2.37 -16.00 -0.40
C SER A 9 2.21 -17.32 0.37
N LEU A 10 1.44 -17.31 1.48
CA LEU A 10 1.18 -18.53 2.27
C LEU A 10 0.24 -19.50 1.56
N PHE A 11 -0.74 -19.00 0.82
CA PHE A 11 -1.80 -19.84 0.24
C PHE A 11 -1.68 -20.05 -1.27
N LEU A 12 -0.78 -19.33 -1.95
CA LEU A 12 -0.48 -19.48 -3.37
C LEU A 12 -0.18 -20.94 -3.78
N PRO A 13 0.66 -21.71 -3.05
CA PRO A 13 0.90 -23.11 -3.40
C PRO A 13 -0.36 -23.97 -3.26
N SER A 14 -1.23 -23.65 -2.30
CA SER A 14 -2.50 -24.38 -2.08
C SER A 14 -3.51 -24.08 -3.18
N ILE A 15 -3.60 -22.82 -3.61
CA ILE A 15 -4.43 -22.39 -4.76
C ILE A 15 -3.95 -23.08 -6.04
N ILE A 16 -2.64 -23.10 -6.30
CA ILE A 16 -2.06 -23.76 -7.49
C ILE A 16 -2.27 -25.27 -7.46
N ASN A 17 -2.18 -25.91 -6.29
CA ASN A 17 -2.45 -27.34 -6.14
C ASN A 17 -3.93 -27.68 -6.36
N GLN A 18 -4.85 -26.80 -5.99
CA GLN A 18 -6.29 -26.98 -6.21
C GLN A 18 -6.74 -26.70 -7.66
N LEU A 19 -5.96 -25.95 -8.43
CA LEU A 19 -6.24 -25.64 -9.83
C LEU A 19 -6.09 -26.83 -10.79
N GLY A 20 -5.69 -28.01 -10.30
CA GLY A 20 -6.04 -29.32 -10.89
C GLY A 20 -5.73 -29.49 -12.39
N GLY A 21 -4.48 -29.85 -12.70
CA GLY A 21 -4.09 -30.36 -14.03
C GLY A 21 -2.57 -30.38 -14.27
N PHE A 22 -1.84 -29.40 -13.73
CA PHE A 22 -0.39 -29.24 -13.99
C PHE A 22 0.53 -29.67 -12.85
N ALA A 23 0.03 -29.76 -11.62
CA ALA A 23 0.82 -30.13 -10.44
C ALA A 23 0.26 -31.42 -9.81
N ALA A 24 0.81 -32.57 -10.21
CA ALA A 24 0.50 -33.87 -9.58
C ALA A 24 1.01 -33.95 -8.12
N ASN A 25 1.87 -33.03 -7.69
CA ASN A 25 2.56 -33.04 -6.40
C ASN A 25 2.78 -31.61 -5.86
N ARG A 26 2.79 -31.45 -4.53
CA ARG A 26 3.12 -30.20 -3.80
C ARG A 26 4.40 -29.52 -4.29
N THR A 27 5.37 -30.32 -4.72
CA THR A 27 6.66 -29.86 -5.27
C THR A 27 6.49 -29.09 -6.57
N VAL A 28 5.61 -29.54 -7.45
CA VAL A 28 5.36 -28.89 -8.75
C VAL A 28 4.61 -27.57 -8.53
N ALA A 29 3.68 -27.51 -7.58
CA ALA A 29 2.99 -26.28 -7.20
C ALA A 29 3.95 -25.21 -6.67
N ASN A 30 4.93 -25.60 -5.85
CA ASN A 30 5.99 -24.69 -5.40
C ASN A 30 6.86 -24.20 -6.57
N LEU A 31 7.20 -25.08 -7.52
CA LEU A 31 8.00 -24.72 -8.69
C LEU A 31 7.28 -23.70 -9.60
N LEU A 32 5.96 -23.84 -9.76
CA LEU A 32 5.11 -22.89 -10.50
C LEU A 32 5.00 -21.51 -9.82
N THR A 33 5.30 -21.40 -8.52
CA THR A 33 5.30 -20.09 -7.83
C THR A 33 6.53 -19.25 -8.15
N VAL A 34 7.66 -19.89 -8.48
CA VAL A 34 8.94 -19.22 -8.76
C VAL A 34 8.82 -18.18 -9.88
N PRO A 35 8.30 -18.50 -11.09
CA PRO A 35 8.18 -17.51 -12.16
C PRO A 35 7.23 -16.36 -11.80
N ILE A 36 6.22 -16.62 -10.96
CA ILE A 36 5.27 -15.60 -10.48
C ILE A 36 6.01 -14.57 -9.62
N TYR A 37 6.87 -15.03 -8.71
CA TYR A 37 7.67 -14.13 -7.87
C TYR A 37 8.73 -13.37 -8.65
N VAL A 38 9.40 -14.00 -9.63
CA VAL A 38 10.38 -13.32 -10.49
C VAL A 38 9.70 -12.20 -11.29
N PHE A 39 8.55 -12.49 -11.91
CA PHE A 39 7.78 -11.49 -12.64
C PHE A 39 7.30 -10.36 -11.73
N ALA A 40 6.80 -10.70 -10.54
CA ALA A 40 6.39 -9.72 -9.55
C ALA A 40 7.54 -8.81 -9.09
N CYS A 41 8.75 -9.35 -8.95
CA CYS A 41 9.93 -8.57 -8.62
C CYS A 41 10.24 -7.54 -9.72
N ILE A 42 10.24 -7.96 -10.98
CA ILE A 42 10.47 -7.06 -12.13
C ILE A 42 9.42 -5.95 -12.18
N ILE A 43 8.13 -6.30 -12.08
CA ILE A 43 7.04 -5.33 -12.07
C ILE A 43 7.14 -4.40 -10.85
N THR A 44 7.49 -4.92 -9.67
CA THR A 44 7.70 -4.12 -8.47
C THR A 44 8.78 -3.07 -8.67
N CYS A 45 9.93 -3.44 -9.22
CA CYS A 45 11.00 -2.50 -9.51
C CYS A 45 10.58 -1.44 -10.53
N LEU A 46 9.94 -1.84 -11.64
CA LEU A 46 9.47 -0.92 -12.67
C LEU A 46 8.44 0.07 -12.12
N VAL A 47 7.46 -0.44 -11.39
CA VAL A 47 6.38 0.37 -10.82
C VAL A 47 6.89 1.36 -9.79
N ASN A 48 7.77 0.93 -8.88
CA ASN A 48 8.33 1.85 -7.89
C ASN A 48 9.21 2.90 -8.57
N PHE A 49 9.98 2.52 -9.58
CA PHE A 49 10.77 3.47 -10.37
C PHE A 49 9.87 4.51 -11.08
N LEU A 50 8.75 4.07 -11.68
CA LEU A 50 7.78 4.97 -12.28
C LEU A 50 7.11 5.87 -11.23
N ALA A 51 6.68 5.30 -10.10
CA ALA A 51 6.03 6.05 -9.03
C ALA A 51 6.94 7.12 -8.45
N ASP A 52 8.24 6.83 -8.35
CA ASP A 52 9.28 7.77 -7.94
C ASP A 52 9.50 8.87 -8.97
N ARG A 53 9.51 8.53 -10.26
CA ARG A 53 9.69 9.51 -11.35
C ARG A 53 8.50 10.46 -11.49
N TYR A 54 7.27 9.96 -11.31
CA TYR A 54 6.07 10.78 -11.46
C TYR A 54 5.68 11.56 -10.20
N GLY A 55 6.24 11.22 -9.03
CA GLY A 55 5.98 11.94 -7.76
C GLY A 55 4.51 11.93 -7.32
N ARG A 56 3.70 11.03 -7.89
CA ARG A 56 2.23 10.92 -7.71
C ARG A 56 1.86 9.56 -7.12
N ARG A 57 2.57 9.19 -6.05
CA ARG A 57 2.57 7.84 -5.46
C ARG A 57 1.18 7.38 -5.00
N GLY A 58 0.29 8.29 -4.59
CA GLY A 58 -1.06 7.93 -4.15
C GLY A 58 -1.98 7.44 -5.27
N TYR A 59 -1.88 7.97 -6.49
CA TYR A 59 -2.66 7.46 -7.63
C TYR A 59 -2.19 6.07 -8.06
N PHE A 60 -0.87 5.85 -8.08
CA PHE A 60 -0.32 4.52 -8.32
C PHE A 60 -0.79 3.53 -7.25
N ASN A 61 -0.77 3.92 -5.98
CA ASN A 61 -1.27 3.09 -4.87
C ASN A 61 -2.69 2.58 -5.11
N ILE A 62 -3.62 3.49 -5.44
CA ILE A 62 -5.02 3.14 -5.73
C ILE A 62 -5.13 2.24 -6.96
N ALA A 63 -4.41 2.56 -8.04
CA ALA A 63 -4.42 1.76 -9.27
C ALA A 63 -3.97 0.30 -9.04
N PHE A 64 -2.90 0.09 -8.26
CA PHE A 64 -2.42 -1.26 -7.94
C PHE A 64 -3.35 -2.02 -6.98
N PHE A 65 -4.00 -1.33 -6.05
CA PHE A 65 -5.06 -1.95 -5.26
C PHE A 65 -6.25 -2.39 -6.12
N CYS A 66 -6.67 -1.59 -7.09
CA CYS A 66 -7.74 -1.96 -8.05
C CYS A 66 -7.32 -3.15 -8.93
N LEU A 67 -6.05 -3.19 -9.37
CA LEU A 67 -5.50 -4.31 -10.13
C LEU A 67 -5.52 -5.60 -9.30
N GLY A 68 -5.10 -5.51 -8.02
CA GLY A 68 -5.16 -6.61 -7.06
C GLY A 68 -6.60 -7.08 -6.81
N ALA A 69 -7.54 -6.15 -6.61
CA ALA A 69 -8.96 -6.48 -6.44
C ALA A 69 -9.51 -7.26 -7.65
N THR A 70 -9.17 -6.82 -8.86
CA THR A 70 -9.60 -7.47 -10.10
C THR A 70 -9.05 -8.91 -10.18
N GLY A 71 -7.78 -9.12 -9.84
CA GLY A 71 -7.18 -10.46 -9.77
C GLY A 71 -7.92 -11.40 -8.80
N TYR A 72 -8.28 -10.93 -7.60
CA TYR A 72 -9.03 -11.74 -6.65
C TYR A 72 -10.49 -11.96 -7.04
N ILE A 73 -11.15 -10.99 -7.67
CA ILE A 73 -12.52 -11.16 -8.19
C ILE A 73 -12.55 -12.26 -9.26
N ILE A 74 -11.58 -12.25 -10.18
CA ILE A 74 -11.44 -13.30 -11.19
C ILE A 74 -11.17 -14.65 -10.52
N LEU A 75 -10.35 -14.69 -9.47
CA LEU A 75 -10.03 -15.92 -8.76
C LEU A 75 -11.25 -16.54 -8.03
N ILE A 76 -12.18 -15.72 -7.54
CA ILE A 76 -13.44 -16.17 -6.93
C ILE A 76 -14.43 -16.66 -8.00
N SER A 77 -14.49 -15.98 -9.15
CA SER A 77 -15.49 -16.24 -10.18
C SER A 77 -15.09 -17.36 -11.16
N SER A 78 -13.79 -17.52 -11.41
CA SER A 78 -13.26 -18.48 -12.37
C SER A 78 -13.16 -19.88 -11.79
N ARG A 79 -13.70 -20.84 -12.54
CA ARG A 79 -13.49 -22.29 -12.30
C ARG A 79 -12.48 -22.91 -13.25
N ASN A 80 -11.84 -22.12 -14.12
CA ASN A 80 -10.87 -22.60 -15.11
C ASN A 80 -9.44 -22.45 -14.59
N ALA A 81 -8.67 -23.54 -14.64
CA ALA A 81 -7.29 -23.63 -14.18
C ALA A 81 -6.37 -22.56 -14.79
N ALA A 82 -6.44 -22.37 -16.11
CA ALA A 82 -5.59 -21.44 -16.84
C ALA A 82 -5.92 -19.98 -16.49
N LEU A 83 -7.21 -19.65 -16.40
CA LEU A 83 -7.67 -18.29 -16.11
C LEU A 83 -7.32 -17.88 -14.68
N SER A 84 -7.46 -18.79 -13.73
CA SER A 84 -7.09 -18.55 -12.33
C SER A 84 -5.57 -18.46 -12.14
N TYR A 85 -4.77 -19.17 -12.93
CA TYR A 85 -3.31 -18.97 -12.97
C TYR A 85 -2.95 -17.56 -13.46
N CYS A 86 -3.58 -17.07 -14.53
CA CYS A 86 -3.42 -15.68 -14.97
C CYS A 86 -3.91 -14.66 -13.92
N ALA A 87 -5.00 -14.95 -13.22
CA ALA A 87 -5.53 -14.11 -12.16
C ALA A 87 -4.56 -13.97 -10.98
N VAL A 88 -3.85 -15.07 -10.66
CA VAL A 88 -2.77 -15.08 -9.69
C VAL A 88 -1.63 -14.16 -10.13
N PHE A 89 -1.16 -14.22 -11.38
CA PHE A 89 -0.15 -13.28 -11.89
C PHE A 89 -0.60 -11.82 -11.73
N LEU A 90 -1.84 -11.53 -12.09
CA LEU A 90 -2.42 -10.19 -11.99
C LEU A 90 -2.48 -9.70 -10.54
N ALA A 91 -2.92 -10.56 -9.62
CA ALA A 91 -2.98 -10.27 -8.19
C ALA A 91 -1.58 -10.00 -7.60
N THR A 92 -0.57 -10.81 -7.97
CA THR A 92 0.81 -10.61 -7.53
C THR A 92 1.35 -9.25 -7.99
N CYS A 93 1.08 -8.88 -9.24
CA CYS A 93 1.50 -7.60 -9.80
C CYS A 93 0.86 -6.39 -9.11
N GLY A 94 -0.35 -6.54 -8.54
CA GLY A 94 -0.99 -5.49 -7.75
C GLY A 94 -0.46 -5.39 -6.31
N ILE A 95 -0.27 -6.54 -5.66
CA ILE A 95 0.04 -6.57 -4.22
C ILE A 95 1.50 -6.23 -3.93
N PHE A 96 2.44 -6.76 -4.71
CA PHE A 96 3.88 -6.65 -4.43
C PHE A 96 4.40 -5.21 -4.51
N PRO A 97 4.10 -4.43 -5.56
CA PRO A 97 4.57 -3.04 -5.66
C PRO A 97 3.93 -2.12 -4.62
N ASN A 98 2.73 -2.47 -4.15
CA ASN A 98 1.97 -1.63 -3.25
C ASN A 98 2.61 -1.48 -1.86
N MET A 99 3.31 -2.52 -1.37
CA MET A 99 3.99 -2.48 -0.07
C MET A 99 5.11 -1.43 0.00
N PRO A 100 6.14 -1.46 -0.87
CA PRO A 100 7.18 -0.42 -0.90
C PRO A 100 6.61 0.95 -1.28
N ASN A 101 5.64 1.03 -2.19
CA ASN A 101 5.04 2.31 -2.58
C ASN A 101 4.31 2.98 -1.40
N THR A 102 3.54 2.23 -0.60
CA THR A 102 2.85 2.78 0.59
C THR A 102 3.84 3.23 1.66
N ALA A 103 4.90 2.43 1.91
CA ALA A 103 5.94 2.79 2.85
C ALA A 103 6.67 4.07 2.40
N ALA A 104 7.03 4.15 1.12
CA ALA A 104 7.68 5.30 0.54
C ALA A 104 6.78 6.55 0.62
N TRP A 105 5.48 6.41 0.31
CA TRP A 105 4.50 7.50 0.40
C TRP A 105 4.33 8.01 1.83
N LEU A 106 4.18 7.13 2.82
CA LEU A 106 4.11 7.53 4.23
C LEU A 106 5.38 8.26 4.66
N SER A 107 6.53 7.74 4.24
CA SER A 107 7.84 8.26 4.61
C SER A 107 8.16 9.64 4.01
N SER A 108 7.57 9.95 2.85
CA SER A 108 7.69 11.24 2.17
C SER A 108 6.78 12.31 2.74
N ASN A 109 5.79 11.94 3.55
CA ASN A 109 4.80 12.84 4.14
C ASN A 109 5.03 13.11 5.63
N VAL A 110 6.14 12.63 6.20
CA VAL A 110 6.53 12.87 7.60
C VAL A 110 7.91 13.50 7.63
N GLU A 111 8.01 14.70 8.22
CA GLU A 111 9.28 15.39 8.45
C GLU A 111 9.87 14.99 9.82
N GLY A 112 11.19 14.76 9.86
CA GLY A 112 11.90 14.29 11.04
C GLY A 112 12.16 12.79 11.06
N SER A 113 13.43 12.40 11.15
CA SER A 113 13.89 11.00 11.11
C SER A 113 13.24 10.12 12.18
N TYR A 114 13.06 10.66 13.39
CA TYR A 114 12.44 9.95 14.51
C TYR A 114 10.95 9.65 14.25
N LYS A 115 10.14 10.68 13.94
CA LYS A 115 8.70 10.51 13.64
C LYS A 115 8.47 9.56 12.47
N ARG A 116 9.27 9.70 11.40
CA ARG A 116 9.22 8.83 10.21
C ARG A 116 9.50 7.37 10.57
N SER A 117 10.54 7.13 11.36
CA SER A 117 10.91 5.76 11.77
C SER A 117 9.83 5.12 12.65
N VAL A 118 9.27 5.87 13.60
CA VAL A 118 8.17 5.38 14.44
C VAL A 118 6.92 5.08 13.63
N ALA A 119 6.53 5.95 12.69
CA ALA A 119 5.37 5.73 11.82
C ALA A 119 5.53 4.47 10.94
N LEU A 120 6.71 4.29 10.34
CA LEU A 120 7.03 3.09 9.57
C LEU A 120 7.06 1.83 10.45
N ALA A 121 7.61 1.91 11.66
CA ALA A 121 7.65 0.81 12.60
C ALA A 121 6.22 0.40 13.02
N MET A 122 5.36 1.34 13.38
CA MET A 122 3.95 1.08 13.70
C MET A 122 3.23 0.41 12.53
N GLY A 123 3.42 0.92 11.31
CA GLY A 123 2.83 0.33 10.10
C GLY A 123 3.27 -1.13 9.87
N ASN A 124 4.55 -1.42 10.09
CA ASN A 124 5.09 -2.78 9.98
C ASN A 124 4.59 -3.71 11.09
N SER A 125 4.50 -3.23 12.34
CA SER A 125 3.96 -4.00 13.47
C SER A 125 2.52 -4.45 13.25
N PHE A 126 1.67 -3.56 12.73
CA PHE A 126 0.32 -3.97 12.30
C PHE A 126 0.38 -4.99 11.16
N GLY A 127 1.34 -4.85 10.23
CA GLY A 127 1.59 -5.84 9.19
C GLY A 127 1.85 -7.25 9.71
N SER A 128 2.65 -7.38 10.77
CA SER A 128 2.97 -8.67 11.39
C SER A 128 1.76 -9.32 12.08
N ILE A 129 0.92 -8.53 12.79
CA ILE A 129 -0.33 -9.03 13.40
C ILE A 129 -1.27 -9.59 12.34
N ASN A 130 -1.34 -8.91 11.19
CA ASN A 130 -2.13 -9.35 10.06
C ASN A 130 -1.68 -10.71 9.49
N GLY A 131 -0.40 -11.04 9.57
CA GLY A 131 0.13 -12.37 9.19
C GLY A 131 -0.40 -13.50 10.09
N ALA A 132 -0.61 -13.22 11.38
CA ALA A 132 -1.24 -14.18 12.30
C ALA A 132 -2.75 -14.34 12.05
N VAL A 133 -3.42 -13.27 11.62
CA VAL A 133 -4.83 -13.35 11.22
C VAL A 133 -4.98 -14.12 9.92
N SER A 134 -4.14 -13.86 8.91
CA SER A 134 -4.24 -14.52 7.61
C SER A 134 -4.00 -16.03 7.69
N SER A 135 -3.11 -16.49 8.56
CA SER A 135 -2.86 -17.93 8.76
C SER A 135 -4.08 -18.69 9.31
N ASN A 136 -4.99 -18.00 10.00
CA ASN A 136 -6.22 -18.57 10.56
C ASN A 136 -7.44 -18.49 9.65
N VAL A 137 -7.35 -17.71 8.56
CA VAL A 137 -8.50 -17.41 7.68
C VAL A 137 -8.79 -18.54 6.67
N TYR A 138 -7.77 -19.25 6.19
CA TYR A 138 -7.97 -20.39 5.28
C TYR A 138 -8.14 -21.68 6.08
N ARG A 139 -9.38 -21.97 6.48
CA ARG A 139 -9.71 -23.22 7.18
C ARG A 139 -9.79 -24.37 6.18
N ALA A 140 -9.27 -25.55 6.55
CA ALA A 140 -9.39 -26.76 5.75
C ALA A 140 -10.85 -27.13 5.40
N ARG A 141 -11.81 -26.68 6.21
CA ARG A 141 -13.26 -26.85 6.01
C ARG A 141 -13.82 -26.11 4.79
N ASP A 142 -13.18 -25.03 4.35
CA ASP A 142 -13.65 -24.19 3.24
C ASP A 142 -13.00 -24.59 1.89
N ALA A 143 -12.26 -25.70 1.88
CA ALA A 143 -11.82 -26.33 0.64
C ALA A 143 -13.03 -26.79 -0.19
N PRO A 144 -13.00 -26.73 -1.54
CA PRO A 144 -11.85 -26.40 -2.40
C PRO A 144 -11.87 -24.96 -2.98
N TRP A 145 -12.83 -24.11 -2.60
CA TRP A 145 -12.99 -22.79 -3.23
C TRP A 145 -12.59 -21.61 -2.33
N TYR A 146 -12.33 -21.87 -1.04
CA TYR A 146 -11.87 -20.89 -0.03
C TYR A 146 -12.49 -19.49 -0.16
N THR A 147 -13.80 -19.44 -0.36
CA THR A 147 -14.54 -18.20 -0.65
C THR A 147 -14.41 -17.18 0.47
N LEU A 148 -14.36 -17.64 1.73
CA LEU A 148 -14.08 -16.83 2.91
C LEU A 148 -12.67 -16.20 2.86
N GLY A 149 -11.67 -16.96 2.45
CA GLY A 149 -10.29 -16.49 2.35
C GLY A 149 -10.12 -15.41 1.29
N HIS A 150 -10.65 -15.64 0.09
CA HIS A 150 -10.62 -14.64 -0.98
C HIS A 150 -11.49 -13.42 -0.66
N GLY A 151 -12.65 -13.61 -0.03
CA GLY A 151 -13.51 -12.52 0.43
C GLY A 151 -12.86 -11.63 1.48
N LEU A 152 -12.13 -12.21 2.43
CA LEU A 152 -11.39 -11.44 3.43
C LEU A 152 -10.22 -10.65 2.83
N VAL A 153 -9.52 -11.21 1.84
CA VAL A 153 -8.49 -10.45 1.12
C VAL A 153 -9.11 -9.29 0.33
N LEU A 154 -10.25 -9.49 -0.33
CA LEU A 154 -10.99 -8.41 -0.99
C LEU A 154 -11.46 -7.33 0.01
N MET A 155 -11.95 -7.73 1.18
CA MET A 155 -12.30 -6.78 2.26
C MET A 155 -11.06 -5.95 2.65
N TYR A 156 -9.90 -6.58 2.83
CA TYR A 156 -8.67 -5.86 3.15
C TYR A 156 -8.18 -4.94 2.03
N ILE A 157 -8.36 -5.35 0.77
CA ILE A 157 -8.07 -4.49 -0.39
C ILE A 157 -9.01 -3.29 -0.41
N ALA A 158 -10.30 -3.48 -0.14
CA ALA A 158 -11.28 -2.39 -0.06
C ALA A 158 -10.96 -1.42 1.09
N ILE A 159 -10.60 -1.93 2.27
CA ILE A 159 -10.11 -1.11 3.39
C ILE A 159 -8.83 -0.36 2.99
N GLY A 160 -7.92 -1.01 2.25
CA GLY A 160 -6.72 -0.38 1.70
C GLY A 160 -7.04 0.78 0.75
N ILE A 161 -7.98 0.58 -0.19
CA ILE A 161 -8.42 1.61 -1.14
C ILE A 161 -9.05 2.78 -0.39
N THR A 162 -9.98 2.51 0.53
CA THR A 162 -10.67 3.56 1.30
C THR A 162 -9.67 4.35 2.16
N ALA A 163 -8.72 3.68 2.82
CA ALA A 163 -7.67 4.34 3.58
C ALA A 163 -6.75 5.19 2.68
N SER A 164 -6.30 4.66 1.54
CA SER A 164 -5.46 5.40 0.59
C SER A 164 -6.21 6.61 0.00
N CYS A 165 -7.47 6.46 -0.37
CA CYS A 165 -8.30 7.58 -0.84
C CYS A 165 -8.50 8.65 0.23
N THR A 166 -8.77 8.23 1.47
CA THR A 166 -8.95 9.14 2.61
C THR A 166 -7.66 9.90 2.90
N TYR A 167 -6.51 9.20 2.90
CA TYR A 167 -5.21 9.82 3.09
C TYR A 167 -4.88 10.81 1.97
N LEU A 168 -5.13 10.44 0.70
CA LEU A 168 -4.96 11.32 -0.45
C LEU A 168 -5.87 12.56 -0.36
N PHE A 169 -7.10 12.40 0.10
CA PHE A 169 -8.03 13.52 0.31
C PHE A 169 -7.52 14.47 1.40
N PHE A 170 -7.07 13.96 2.55
CA PHE A 170 -6.52 14.79 3.62
C PHE A 170 -5.24 15.51 3.19
N VAL A 171 -4.33 14.82 2.50
CA VAL A 171 -3.10 15.41 1.93
C VAL A 171 -3.45 16.53 0.94
N LYS A 172 -4.41 16.32 0.04
CA LYS A 172 -4.89 17.36 -0.87
C LYS A 172 -5.54 18.53 -0.15
N GLN A 173 -6.38 18.25 0.85
CA GLN A 173 -7.07 19.29 1.62
C GLN A 173 -6.07 20.15 2.38
N GLU A 174 -5.05 19.53 2.99
CA GLU A 174 -4.01 20.22 3.73
C GLU A 174 -3.09 21.03 2.81
N ASN A 175 -2.70 20.48 1.64
CA ASN A 175 -1.99 21.25 0.61
C ASN A 175 -2.82 22.46 0.13
N ALA A 176 -4.13 22.29 -0.09
CA ALA A 176 -5.01 23.38 -0.50
C ALA A 176 -5.19 24.44 0.61
N LYS A 177 -5.25 24.05 1.89
CA LYS A 177 -5.25 25.00 3.02
C LYS A 177 -3.97 25.83 3.07
N ARG A 178 -2.82 25.20 2.78
CA ARG A 178 -1.52 25.87 2.70
C ARG A 178 -1.37 26.73 1.44
N GLU A 179 -2.06 26.42 0.34
CA GLU A 179 -2.11 27.29 -0.85
C GLU A 179 -2.98 28.54 -0.64
N ARG A 180 -4.01 28.43 0.21
CA ARG A 180 -4.86 29.56 0.61
C ARG A 180 -4.23 30.47 1.69
N GLY A 181 -3.02 30.17 2.14
CA GLY A 181 -2.33 30.92 3.19
C GLY A 181 -2.87 30.73 4.61
N GLU A 182 -3.84 29.82 4.83
CA GLU A 182 -4.46 29.60 6.15
C GLU A 182 -3.46 29.08 7.20
N ARG A 183 -2.36 28.47 6.73
CA ARG A 183 -1.29 27.89 7.56
C ARG A 183 -0.06 28.79 7.63
N ASP A 184 -0.09 29.98 7.04
CA ASP A 184 1.06 30.89 7.03
C ASP A 184 1.35 31.39 8.44
N GLU A 185 2.61 31.25 8.84
CA GLU A 185 3.16 31.81 10.08
C GLU A 185 3.83 33.15 9.82
N ILE A 186 3.98 33.96 10.87
CA ILE A 186 4.67 35.23 10.76
C ILE A 186 6.17 34.98 10.87
N ILE A 187 6.92 35.31 9.81
CA ILE A 187 8.39 35.17 9.76
C ILE A 187 9.03 36.55 9.80
N GLY A 188 9.88 36.81 10.81
CA GLY A 188 10.53 38.10 11.04
C GLY A 188 9.53 39.25 11.27
N ASP A 189 9.66 40.31 10.48
CA ASP A 189 8.77 41.49 10.47
C ASP A 189 7.68 41.44 9.38
N SER A 190 7.47 40.26 8.79
CA SER A 190 6.38 40.05 7.83
C SER A 190 5.02 40.40 8.45
N LYS A 191 4.21 41.24 7.77
CA LYS A 191 2.80 41.47 8.15
C LYS A 191 1.85 40.42 7.56
N THR A 192 2.36 39.53 6.71
CA THR A 192 1.61 38.44 6.08
C THR A 192 1.85 37.15 6.86
N GLY A 193 0.80 36.65 7.52
CA GLY A 193 0.80 35.46 8.37
C GLY A 193 -0.27 35.57 9.47
N HIS A 194 -0.71 34.43 10.01
CA HIS A 194 -1.69 34.41 11.11
C HIS A 194 -0.98 34.21 12.46
N GLU A 195 -1.22 35.10 13.44
CA GLU A 195 -0.67 34.98 14.81
C GLU A 195 -0.98 33.62 15.47
N LYS A 196 -2.14 33.03 15.14
CA LYS A 196 -2.57 31.71 15.62
C LYS A 196 -1.60 30.59 15.22
N ASN A 197 -0.80 30.80 14.17
CA ASN A 197 0.18 29.85 13.66
C ASN A 197 1.59 30.10 14.21
N GLY A 198 1.79 31.07 15.09
CA GLY A 198 3.10 31.38 15.70
C GLY A 198 3.93 32.41 14.94
N ARG A 199 4.90 33.01 15.64
CA ARG A 199 5.86 33.99 15.10
C ARG A 199 7.27 33.45 15.28
N TYR A 200 8.06 33.46 14.20
CA TYR A 200 9.41 32.92 14.15
C TYR A 200 10.37 33.95 13.57
N ASP A 201 11.59 34.03 14.09
CA ASP A 201 12.59 35.00 13.64
C ASP A 201 13.15 34.69 12.25
N SER A 202 13.22 33.40 11.89
CA SER A 202 13.71 32.94 10.60
C SER A 202 12.93 31.73 10.07
N VAL A 203 12.99 31.52 8.75
CA VAL A 203 12.46 30.31 8.09
C VAL A 203 13.10 29.03 8.65
N ALA A 204 14.38 29.10 9.04
CA ALA A 204 15.11 27.96 9.60
C ALA A 204 14.57 27.59 10.99
N ASP A 205 14.22 28.57 11.82
CA ASP A 205 13.64 28.34 13.15
C ASP A 205 12.21 27.82 13.05
N ALA A 206 11.40 28.39 12.15
CA ALA A 206 10.05 27.88 11.85
C ALA A 206 10.11 26.40 11.41
N LYS A 207 11.05 26.05 10.53
CA LYS A 207 11.24 24.67 10.07
C LYS A 207 11.73 23.73 11.19
N ARG A 208 12.58 24.22 12.10
CA ARG A 208 13.10 23.43 13.22
C ARG A 208 12.03 23.13 14.27
N GLU A 209 11.17 24.09 14.58
CA GLU A 209 10.12 23.92 15.59
C GLU A 209 8.85 23.25 15.05
N LYS A 210 8.38 23.62 13.87
CA LYS A 210 7.14 23.05 13.31
C LYS A 210 7.33 21.76 12.54
N GLY A 211 8.51 21.52 11.97
CA GLY A 211 8.75 20.38 11.06
C GLY A 211 7.68 20.32 9.97
N ASP A 212 6.91 19.23 9.95
CA ASP A 212 5.87 18.92 8.96
C ASP A 212 4.68 19.91 8.95
N ASN A 213 4.53 20.70 10.02
CA ASN A 213 3.52 21.77 10.14
C ASN A 213 3.98 23.12 9.56
N TYR A 214 5.22 23.21 9.06
CA TYR A 214 5.74 24.42 8.42
C TYR A 214 4.92 24.77 7.17
N SER A 215 4.57 26.05 7.01
CA SER A 215 3.70 26.55 5.93
C SER A 215 4.19 26.18 4.53
N GLY A 216 5.51 26.17 4.31
CA GLY A 216 6.14 25.82 3.04
C GLY A 216 6.32 24.32 2.77
N TYR A 217 5.98 23.44 3.72
CA TYR A 217 6.04 21.99 3.49
C TYR A 217 4.88 21.55 2.59
N ARG A 218 5.19 20.81 1.51
CA ARG A 218 4.20 20.26 0.58
C ARG A 218 4.17 18.74 0.72
N TYR A 219 2.99 18.21 1.04
CA TYR A 219 2.77 16.77 1.11
C TYR A 219 2.77 16.17 -0.31
N THR A 220 3.33 14.97 -0.44
CA THR A 220 3.39 14.24 -1.72
C THR A 220 2.06 13.54 -1.98
N ILE A 221 1.48 13.76 -3.17
CA ILE A 221 0.18 13.19 -3.58
C ILE A 221 0.33 11.73 -4.01
#